data_AF-A0A076I0Q0-F1
#
_entry.id   AF-A0A076I0Q0-F1
#
_cell.length_a   1.000
_cell.length_b   1.000
_cell.length_c   1.000
_cell.angle_alpha   90.00
_cell.angle_beta   90.00
_cell.angle_gamma   90.00
#
_symmetry.space_group_name_H-M   'P 1'
#
loop_
_entity.id
_entity.type
_entity.pdbx_description
1 polymer ?
#
loop_
_entity_poly.entity_id
_entity_poly.type
_entity_poly.pdbx_seq_one_letter_code
_entity_poly.pdbx_strand_id
1 'polypeptide(L)'
;MKTTADYIATLSFDYLTTYSLLRGPKWEQLQQAAQVEAQRARKRLLTCAAPDLPALRDYLNRLRNTNDLATSTLMEVPGAYNLTATPIASLPGFDSRIQVLLELLSLPAANIIYWMCAPVYRDAIVFYSADDEVVGMLNICLGCDTILTQEGEELAADAATYAGLHHWLTSLGHAIESPRLS
;
A
#
# COMPACT_ATOMS: atom_id res chain seq x y z
N MET A 1 20.23 1.74 8.88
CA MET A 1 18.82 1.74 8.46
C MET A 1 18.52 3.13 7.94
N LYS A 2 18.03 3.24 6.72
CA LYS A 2 17.72 4.53 6.10
C LYS A 2 16.45 5.09 6.74
N THR A 3 16.43 6.39 7.05
CA THR A 3 15.24 7.05 7.58
C THR A 3 14.38 7.61 6.46
N THR A 4 13.13 7.91 6.77
CA THR A 4 12.24 8.69 5.89
C THR A 4 12.85 10.04 5.53
N ALA A 5 13.53 10.69 6.47
CA ALA A 5 14.24 11.95 6.24
C ALA A 5 15.37 11.79 5.21
N ASP A 6 16.19 10.74 5.33
CA ASP A 6 17.26 10.44 4.38
C ASP A 6 16.71 10.16 2.98
N TYR A 7 15.59 9.45 2.88
CA TYR A 7 14.96 9.13 1.60
C TYR A 7 14.41 10.38 0.92
N ILE A 8 13.62 11.19 1.63
CA ILE A 8 12.98 12.37 1.07
C ILE A 8 14.00 13.41 0.62
N ALA A 9 15.11 13.56 1.34
CA ALA A 9 16.19 14.46 0.95
C ALA A 9 16.84 14.11 -0.41
N THR A 10 16.65 12.89 -0.92
CA THR A 10 17.16 12.47 -2.23
C THR A 10 16.19 12.69 -3.38
N LEU A 11 14.92 13.00 -3.10
CA LEU A 11 13.90 13.14 -4.12
C LEU A 11 13.85 14.58 -4.66
N SER A 12 13.75 14.70 -5.99
CA SER A 12 13.41 15.94 -6.68
C SER A 12 12.13 15.68 -7.47
N PHE A 13 11.03 16.31 -7.08
CA PHE A 13 9.71 16.06 -7.65
C PHE A 13 8.95 17.38 -7.87
N ASP A 14 8.04 17.38 -8.83
CA ASP A 14 7.23 18.53 -9.23
C ASP A 14 5.81 18.46 -8.66
N TYR A 15 5.29 17.25 -8.43
CA TYR A 15 4.01 17.02 -7.77
C TYR A 15 3.99 15.63 -7.12
N LEU A 16 2.98 15.38 -6.29
CA LEU A 16 2.72 14.05 -5.74
C LEU A 16 1.27 13.64 -5.96
N THR A 17 1.03 12.33 -5.97
CA THR A 17 -0.32 11.77 -5.90
C THR A 17 -0.39 10.73 -4.80
N THR A 18 -1.43 10.80 -3.98
CA THR A 18 -1.71 9.80 -2.96
C THR A 18 -2.68 8.77 -3.50
N TYR A 19 -2.46 7.52 -3.12
CA TYR A 19 -3.24 6.38 -3.55
C TYR A 19 -3.77 5.61 -2.36
N SER A 20 -4.97 5.10 -2.50
CA SER A 20 -5.55 4.13 -1.59
C SER A 20 -5.68 2.79 -2.30
N LEU A 21 -5.26 1.71 -1.65
CA LEU A 21 -5.33 0.35 -2.16
C LEU A 21 -5.91 -0.59 -1.12
N LEU A 22 -6.36 -1.77 -1.59
CA LEU A 22 -6.95 -2.82 -0.75
C LEU A 22 -8.14 -2.34 0.09
N ARG A 23 -8.86 -1.31 -0.37
CA ARG A 23 -10.07 -0.81 0.27
C ARG A 23 -11.05 -0.24 -0.75
N GLY A 24 -12.29 -0.04 -0.31
CA GLY A 24 -13.36 0.51 -1.12
C GLY A 24 -13.85 -0.45 -2.22
N PRO A 25 -14.65 0.07 -3.17
CA PRO A 25 -15.44 -0.76 -4.07
C PRO A 25 -14.63 -1.69 -4.96
N LYS A 26 -13.45 -1.26 -5.46
CA LYS A 26 -12.58 -2.11 -6.28
C LYS A 26 -12.12 -3.35 -5.52
N TRP A 27 -11.75 -3.17 -4.26
CA TRP A 27 -11.31 -4.24 -3.40
C TRP A 27 -12.45 -5.18 -3.01
N GLU A 28 -13.62 -4.64 -2.67
CA GLU A 28 -14.82 -5.43 -2.39
C GLU A 28 -15.23 -6.28 -3.59
N GLN A 29 -15.23 -5.70 -4.79
CA GLN A 29 -15.52 -6.42 -6.04
C GLN A 29 -14.50 -7.51 -6.31
N LEU A 30 -13.20 -7.24 -6.12
CA LEU A 30 -12.14 -8.23 -6.29
C LEU A 30 -12.30 -9.39 -5.31
N GLN A 31 -12.56 -9.10 -4.03
CA GLN A 31 -12.83 -10.14 -3.03
C GLN A 31 -14.06 -10.97 -3.39
N GLN A 32 -15.15 -10.33 -3.80
CA GLN A 32 -16.38 -11.02 -4.16
C GLN A 32 -16.17 -11.94 -5.37
N ALA A 33 -15.48 -11.46 -6.41
CA ALA A 33 -15.13 -12.25 -7.58
C ALA A 33 -14.25 -13.45 -7.19
N ALA A 34 -13.22 -13.22 -6.37
CA ALA A 34 -12.34 -14.28 -5.87
C ALA A 34 -13.10 -15.33 -5.05
N GLN A 35 -14.06 -14.91 -4.22
CA GLN A 35 -14.91 -15.82 -3.45
C GLN A 35 -15.81 -16.67 -4.35
N VAL A 36 -16.44 -16.07 -5.35
CA VAL A 36 -17.29 -16.78 -6.32
C VAL A 36 -16.47 -17.82 -7.09
N GLU A 37 -15.29 -17.45 -7.57
CA GLU A 37 -14.40 -18.37 -8.28
C GLU A 37 -13.86 -19.48 -7.38
N ALA A 38 -13.51 -19.18 -6.12
CA ALA A 38 -13.12 -20.18 -5.15
C ALA A 38 -14.25 -21.19 -4.86
N GLN A 39 -15.49 -20.71 -4.74
CA GLN A 39 -16.66 -21.59 -4.58
C GLN A 39 -16.88 -22.47 -5.81
N ARG A 40 -16.78 -21.90 -7.01
CA ARG A 40 -16.88 -22.64 -8.27
C ARG A 40 -15.80 -23.73 -8.38
N ALA A 41 -14.55 -23.39 -8.09
CA ALA A 41 -13.44 -24.33 -8.12
C ALA A 41 -13.58 -25.44 -7.06
N ARG A 42 -14.07 -25.13 -5.85
CA ARG A 42 -14.39 -26.14 -4.82
C ARG A 42 -15.48 -27.11 -5.28
N LYS A 43 -16.54 -26.63 -5.94
CA LYS A 43 -17.59 -27.51 -6.51
C LYS A 43 -17.02 -28.43 -7.60
N ARG A 44 -16.12 -27.91 -8.44
CA ARG A 44 -15.42 -28.71 -9.47
C ARG A 44 -14.55 -29.80 -8.85
N LEU A 45 -13.87 -29.55 -7.73
CA LEU A 45 -13.08 -30.58 -7.04
C LEU A 45 -13.90 -31.79 -6.61
N LEU A 46 -15.18 -31.58 -6.28
CA LEU A 46 -16.08 -32.66 -5.87
C LEU A 46 -16.59 -33.51 -7.04
N THR A 47 -16.41 -33.04 -8.27
CA THR A 47 -17.04 -33.61 -9.47
C THR A 47 -16.08 -33.93 -10.61
N CYS A 48 -14.82 -33.49 -10.55
CA CYS A 48 -13.84 -33.70 -11.61
C CYS A 48 -13.21 -35.10 -11.57
N ALA A 49 -12.68 -35.53 -12.71
CA ALA A 49 -11.95 -36.79 -12.80
C ALA A 49 -10.61 -36.73 -12.05
N ALA A 50 -10.10 -37.88 -11.62
CA ALA A 50 -8.86 -37.99 -10.85
C ALA A 50 -7.63 -37.30 -11.50
N PRO A 51 -7.44 -37.34 -12.84
CA PRO A 51 -6.32 -36.66 -13.49
C PRO A 51 -6.33 -35.13 -13.36
N ASP A 52 -7.51 -34.51 -13.21
CA ASP A 52 -7.67 -33.05 -13.16
C ASP A 52 -7.49 -32.49 -11.74
N LEU A 53 -7.52 -33.35 -10.71
CA LEU A 53 -7.43 -32.96 -9.31
C LEU A 53 -6.18 -32.13 -8.97
N PRO A 54 -4.95 -32.47 -9.42
CA PRO A 54 -3.75 -31.70 -9.10
C PRO A 54 -3.84 -30.27 -9.63
N ALA A 55 -4.17 -30.10 -10.91
CA ALA A 55 -4.27 -28.78 -11.54
C ALA A 55 -5.33 -27.89 -10.87
N LEU A 56 -6.45 -28.48 -10.46
CA LEU A 56 -7.52 -27.75 -9.79
C LEU A 56 -7.18 -27.38 -8.33
N ARG A 57 -6.42 -28.24 -7.63
CA ARG A 57 -5.87 -27.91 -6.30
C ARG A 57 -4.86 -26.78 -6.38
N ASP A 58 -3.97 -26.82 -7.37
CA ASP A 58 -2.99 -25.76 -7.60
C ASP A 58 -3.67 -24.44 -7.94
N TYR A 59 -4.72 -24.48 -8.77
CA TYR A 59 -5.53 -23.30 -9.07
C TYR A 59 -6.18 -22.70 -7.82
N LEU A 60 -6.75 -23.52 -6.93
CA LEU A 60 -7.32 -23.05 -5.66
C LEU A 60 -6.26 -22.50 -4.71
N ASN A 61 -5.09 -23.13 -4.63
CA ASN A 61 -3.97 -22.63 -3.85
C ASN A 61 -3.52 -21.27 -4.38
N ARG A 62 -3.43 -21.10 -5.70
CA ARG A 62 -3.15 -19.80 -6.32
C ARG A 62 -4.22 -18.77 -5.97
N LEU A 63 -5.51 -19.06 -6.15
CA LEU A 63 -6.59 -18.14 -5.78
C LEU A 63 -6.52 -17.72 -4.30
N ARG A 64 -6.17 -18.64 -3.41
CA ARG A 64 -6.02 -18.35 -1.97
C ARG A 64 -4.79 -17.48 -1.69
N ASN A 65 -3.68 -17.75 -2.38
CA ASN A 65 -2.43 -17.02 -2.22
C ASN A 65 -2.41 -15.67 -2.96
N THR A 66 -3.24 -15.49 -3.99
CA THR A 66 -3.38 -14.18 -4.69
C THR A 66 -4.07 -13.14 -3.79
N ASN A 67 -4.73 -13.61 -2.73
CA ASN A 67 -5.25 -12.77 -1.64
C ASN A 67 -4.24 -12.60 -0.50
N ASP A 68 -2.97 -12.98 -0.67
CA ASP A 68 -1.94 -12.72 0.33
C ASP A 68 -1.55 -11.23 0.26
N LEU A 69 -2.30 -10.43 1.01
CA LEU A 69 -2.20 -8.98 1.07
C LEU A 69 -0.87 -8.48 1.65
N ALA A 70 -0.11 -9.38 2.30
CA ALA A 70 1.11 -9.03 3.02
C ALA A 70 2.24 -8.54 2.09
N THR A 71 2.14 -8.82 0.79
CA THR A 71 3.14 -8.40 -0.21
C THR A 71 2.62 -7.40 -1.23
N SER A 72 1.34 -7.00 -1.15
CA SER A 72 0.75 -6.09 -2.12
C SER A 72 1.19 -4.65 -1.87
N THR A 73 2.04 -4.12 -2.74
CA THR A 73 2.43 -2.71 -2.82
C THR A 73 1.59 -2.00 -3.90
N LEU A 74 1.73 -0.68 -4.01
CA LEU A 74 1.07 0.10 -5.06
C LEU A 74 1.52 -0.32 -6.46
N MET A 75 2.80 -0.64 -6.65
CA MET A 75 3.32 -1.15 -7.92
C MET A 75 4.05 -2.47 -7.69
N GLU A 76 3.53 -3.55 -8.26
CA GLU A 76 4.16 -4.86 -8.21
C GLU A 76 5.29 -5.00 -9.24
N VAL A 77 5.16 -4.26 -10.35
CA VAL A 77 6.14 -4.14 -11.44
C VAL A 77 6.19 -2.66 -11.84
N PRO A 78 7.36 -2.10 -12.24
CA PRO A 78 7.43 -0.71 -12.70
C PRO A 78 6.36 -0.37 -13.74
N GLY A 79 5.58 0.68 -13.48
CA GLY A 79 4.48 1.13 -14.36
C GLY A 79 3.18 0.32 -14.26
N ALA A 80 3.13 -0.76 -13.48
CA ALA A 80 1.92 -1.56 -13.27
C ALA A 80 1.36 -1.34 -11.86
N TYR A 81 0.38 -0.46 -11.76
CA TYR A 81 -0.35 -0.20 -10.51
C TYR A 81 -1.17 -1.41 -10.08
N ASN A 82 -1.28 -1.60 -8.77
CA ASN A 82 -2.14 -2.60 -8.16
C ASN A 82 -3.58 -2.38 -8.64
N LEU A 83 -4.28 -3.46 -8.97
CA LEU A 83 -5.63 -3.41 -9.53
C LEU A 83 -6.63 -2.64 -8.65
N THR A 84 -6.41 -2.65 -7.33
CA THR A 84 -7.29 -1.98 -6.36
C THR A 84 -6.91 -0.54 -6.08
N ALA A 85 -5.77 -0.08 -6.60
CA ALA A 85 -5.30 1.28 -6.41
C ALA A 85 -6.30 2.29 -6.96
N THR A 86 -6.55 3.31 -6.17
CA THR A 86 -7.41 4.45 -6.52
C THR A 86 -6.68 5.72 -6.12
N PRO A 87 -6.40 6.64 -7.06
CA PRO A 87 -5.84 7.94 -6.72
C PRO A 87 -6.85 8.72 -5.88
N ILE A 88 -6.38 9.37 -4.82
CA ILE A 88 -7.22 10.13 -3.89
C ILE A 88 -7.01 11.64 -4.08
N ALA A 89 -5.76 12.09 -4.04
CA ALA A 89 -5.43 13.49 -4.22
C ALA A 89 -4.11 13.66 -4.99
N SER A 90 -4.06 14.63 -5.89
CA SER A 90 -2.83 15.07 -6.56
C SER A 90 -2.53 16.50 -6.14
N LEU A 91 -1.32 16.73 -5.66
CA LEU A 91 -0.88 17.99 -5.08
C LEU A 91 0.34 18.51 -5.85
N PRO A 92 0.30 19.74 -6.41
CA PRO A 92 1.47 20.34 -7.03
C PRO A 92 2.54 20.68 -5.99
N GLY A 93 3.81 20.69 -6.37
CA GLY A 93 4.98 20.84 -5.49
C GLY A 93 4.97 22.10 -4.59
N PHE A 94 4.26 23.15 -5.01
CA PHE A 94 4.10 24.40 -4.25
C PHE A 94 2.91 24.39 -3.27
N ASP A 95 2.13 23.31 -3.19
CA ASP A 95 1.00 23.20 -2.27
C ASP A 95 1.48 23.14 -0.82
N SER A 96 0.90 23.97 0.05
CA SER A 96 1.30 24.05 1.47
C SER A 96 1.14 22.73 2.22
N ARG A 97 0.24 21.84 1.77
CA ARG A 97 0.07 20.50 2.35
C ARG A 97 1.29 19.60 2.11
N ILE A 98 2.06 19.84 1.04
CA ILE A 98 3.31 19.10 0.80
C ILE A 98 4.36 19.52 1.82
N GLN A 99 4.46 20.81 2.15
CA GLN A 99 5.39 21.26 3.18
C GLN A 99 5.13 20.55 4.53
N VAL A 100 3.87 20.42 4.92
CA VAL A 100 3.47 19.66 6.12
C VAL A 100 3.91 18.20 6.03
N LEU A 101 3.74 17.55 4.87
CA LEU A 101 4.19 16.17 4.66
C LEU A 101 5.72 16.05 4.81
N LEU A 102 6.48 16.95 4.19
CA LEU A 102 7.94 16.92 4.22
C LEU A 102 8.47 17.13 5.64
N GLU A 103 7.85 18.01 6.43
CA GLU A 103 8.17 18.20 7.85
C GLU A 103 7.91 16.94 8.66
N LEU A 104 6.78 16.26 8.44
CA LEU A 104 6.45 14.99 9.10
C LEU A 104 7.44 13.87 8.77
N LEU A 105 7.82 13.74 7.49
CA LEU A 105 8.78 12.73 7.03
C LEU A 105 10.23 13.07 7.40
N SER A 106 10.51 14.31 7.79
CA SER A 106 11.83 14.76 8.24
C SER A 106 12.03 14.65 9.75
N LEU A 107 11.02 14.17 10.50
CA LEU A 107 11.15 13.98 11.94
C LEU A 107 12.26 12.96 12.27
N PRO A 108 13.11 13.23 13.27
CA PRO A 108 14.11 12.26 13.71
C PRO A 108 13.47 10.96 14.19
N ALA A 109 13.92 9.81 13.68
CA ALA A 109 13.43 8.50 14.08
C ALA A 109 13.96 8.09 15.46
N ALA A 110 13.37 8.64 16.53
CA ALA A 110 13.79 8.41 17.90
C ALA A 110 13.00 7.27 18.57
N ASN A 111 11.70 7.17 18.29
CA ASN A 111 10.79 6.18 18.87
C ASN A 111 10.24 5.27 17.76
N ILE A 112 11.01 4.23 17.43
CA ILE A 112 10.62 3.24 16.42
C ILE A 112 9.91 2.08 17.13
N ILE A 113 8.67 1.82 16.76
CA ILE A 113 7.86 0.73 17.31
C ILE A 113 7.87 -0.43 16.32
N TYR A 114 8.32 -1.60 16.77
CA TYR A 114 8.28 -2.83 15.97
C TYR A 114 7.08 -3.66 16.38
N TRP A 115 6.10 -3.73 15.49
CA TRP A 115 4.92 -4.56 15.68
C TRP A 115 5.17 -5.99 15.17
N MET A 116 4.57 -6.99 15.82
CA MET A 116 4.65 -8.40 15.37
C MET A 116 3.62 -8.72 14.26
N CYS A 117 3.11 -7.72 13.54
CA CYS A 117 2.17 -7.91 12.45
C CYS A 117 2.87 -7.83 11.09
N ALA A 118 2.39 -8.64 10.14
CA ALA A 118 2.79 -8.50 8.75
C ALA A 118 2.19 -7.19 8.19
N PRO A 119 2.98 -6.37 7.49
CA PRO A 119 2.49 -5.10 6.96
C PRO A 119 1.46 -5.34 5.86
N VAL A 120 0.44 -4.49 5.82
CA VAL A 120 -0.51 -4.40 4.73
C VAL A 120 -0.53 -2.96 4.26
N TYR A 121 0.14 -2.68 3.15
CA TYR A 121 0.26 -1.34 2.61
C TYR A 121 -1.05 -0.96 1.94
N ARG A 122 -1.84 -0.12 2.60
CA ARG A 122 -3.16 0.30 2.10
C ARG A 122 -3.18 1.73 1.59
N ASP A 123 -2.09 2.47 1.83
CA ASP A 123 -1.92 3.84 1.41
C ASP A 123 -0.55 3.96 0.75
N ALA A 124 -0.45 4.81 -0.26
CA ALA A 124 0.81 5.09 -0.89
C ALA A 124 0.90 6.56 -1.31
N ILE A 125 2.12 7.08 -1.32
CA ILE A 125 2.46 8.41 -1.80
C ILE A 125 3.43 8.21 -2.95
N VAL A 126 3.12 8.75 -4.13
CA VAL A 126 4.00 8.69 -5.30
C VAL A 126 4.40 10.10 -5.68
N PHE A 127 5.69 10.29 -5.86
CA PHE A 127 6.31 11.55 -6.26
C PHE A 127 6.62 11.48 -7.75
N TYR A 128 6.28 12.54 -8.47
CA TYR A 128 6.40 12.62 -9.93
C TYR A 128 7.23 13.82 -10.36
N SER A 129 7.93 13.69 -11.48
CA SER A 129 8.52 14.83 -12.21
C SER A 129 7.47 15.56 -13.04
N ALA A 130 7.86 16.69 -13.64
CA ALA A 130 7.05 17.46 -14.58
C ALA A 130 6.68 16.69 -15.86
N ASP A 131 7.41 15.61 -16.17
CA ASP A 131 7.17 14.73 -17.32
C ASP A 131 6.26 13.53 -16.96
N ASP A 132 5.57 13.58 -15.80
CA ASP A 132 4.72 12.52 -15.25
C ASP A 132 5.47 11.20 -14.92
N GLU A 133 6.80 11.25 -14.83
CA GLU A 133 7.64 10.11 -14.47
C GLU A 133 7.71 9.93 -12.94
N VAL A 134 7.64 8.68 -12.48
CA VAL A 134 7.76 8.36 -11.05
C VAL A 134 9.21 8.50 -10.61
N VAL A 135 9.46 9.43 -9.68
CA VAL A 135 10.79 9.68 -9.11
C VAL A 135 10.96 9.07 -7.71
N GLY A 136 9.86 8.70 -7.06
CA GLY A 136 9.88 8.03 -5.76
C GLY A 136 8.50 7.57 -5.35
N MET A 137 8.45 6.61 -4.43
CA MET A 137 7.20 6.07 -3.90
C MET A 137 7.40 5.57 -2.47
N LEU A 138 6.38 5.82 -1.64
CA LEU A 138 6.25 5.30 -0.30
C LEU A 138 4.98 4.48 -0.21
N ASN A 139 5.10 3.19 0.12
CA ASN A 139 4.00 2.33 0.53
C ASN A 139 3.90 2.37 2.05
N ILE A 140 2.71 2.64 2.58
CA ILE A 140 2.51 2.96 3.99
C ILE A 140 1.53 1.95 4.59
N CYS A 141 1.94 1.32 5.69
CA CYS A 141 1.07 0.54 6.56
C CYS A 141 0.94 1.25 7.90
N LEU A 142 -0.18 1.94 8.10
CA LEU A 142 -0.50 2.64 9.36
C LEU A 142 -0.91 1.68 10.50
N GLY A 143 -1.12 0.40 10.22
CA GLY A 143 -1.50 -0.59 11.24
C GLY A 143 -0.29 -1.23 11.93
N CYS A 144 0.87 -1.22 11.28
CA CYS A 144 2.12 -1.80 11.77
C CYS A 144 3.26 -0.78 11.76
N ASP A 145 2.96 0.52 11.55
CA ASP A 145 3.94 1.60 11.48
C ASP A 145 5.16 1.27 10.62
N THR A 146 4.91 0.89 9.36
CA THR A 146 5.96 0.59 8.38
C THR A 146 5.80 1.40 7.10
N ILE A 147 6.94 1.79 6.53
CA ILE A 147 7.05 2.46 5.23
C ILE A 147 8.02 1.68 4.36
N LEU A 148 7.62 1.40 3.12
CA LEU A 148 8.42 0.67 2.16
C LEU A 148 8.60 1.49 0.88
N THR A 149 9.82 1.59 0.38
CA THR A 149 10.10 2.27 -0.90
C THR A 149 9.65 1.45 -2.10
N GLN A 150 9.80 2.01 -3.30
CA GLN A 150 9.63 1.29 -4.56
C GLN A 150 10.57 0.09 -4.70
N GLU A 151 11.79 0.20 -4.19
CA GLU A 151 12.82 -0.84 -4.26
C GLU A 151 12.62 -1.96 -3.21
N GLY A 152 11.60 -1.84 -2.36
CA GLY A 152 11.38 -2.76 -1.25
C GLY A 152 12.28 -2.49 -0.05
N GLU A 153 12.85 -1.29 0.08
CA GLU A 153 13.61 -0.89 1.27
C GLU A 153 12.65 -0.38 2.36
N GLU A 154 12.74 -0.94 3.56
CA GLU A 154 11.99 -0.43 4.71
C GLU A 154 12.69 0.80 5.31
N LEU A 155 11.91 1.86 5.55
CA LEU A 155 12.41 3.11 6.09
C LEU A 155 12.08 3.25 7.58
N ALA A 156 13.04 3.73 8.35
CA ALA A 156 12.83 4.12 9.73
C ALA A 156 12.04 5.44 9.81
N ALA A 157 11.03 5.49 10.66
CA ALA A 157 10.32 6.73 11.00
C ALA A 157 9.89 6.71 12.47
N ASP A 158 9.72 7.89 13.05
CA ASP A 158 9.23 8.03 14.42
C ASP A 158 7.73 7.67 14.50
N ALA A 159 7.27 7.16 15.64
CA ALA A 159 5.85 6.95 15.89
C ALA A 159 4.99 8.21 15.62
N ALA A 160 5.53 9.41 15.90
CA ALA A 160 4.87 10.67 15.58
C ALA A 160 4.70 10.91 14.07
N THR A 161 5.62 10.42 13.23
CA THR A 161 5.49 10.48 11.77
C THR A 161 4.25 9.71 11.33
N TYR A 162 4.01 8.50 11.86
CA TYR A 162 2.84 7.70 11.51
C TYR A 162 1.53 8.32 11.97
N ALA A 163 1.48 8.86 13.18
CA ALA A 163 0.32 9.60 13.67
C ALA A 163 0.01 10.83 12.80
N GLY A 164 1.05 11.58 12.40
CA GLY A 164 0.92 12.71 11.49
C GLY A 164 0.47 12.31 10.08
N LEU A 165 1.04 11.23 9.54
CA LEU A 165 0.64 10.66 8.24
C LEU A 165 -0.81 10.22 8.24
N HIS A 166 -1.29 9.59 9.32
CA HIS A 166 -2.71 9.22 9.47
C HIS A 166 -3.61 10.45 9.33
N HIS A 167 -3.32 11.51 10.09
CA HIS A 167 -4.10 12.75 10.04
C HIS A 167 -4.03 13.41 8.66
N TRP A 168 -2.82 13.52 8.10
CA TRP A 168 -2.59 14.15 6.81
C TRP A 168 -3.31 13.42 5.68
N LEU A 169 -3.18 12.10 5.57
CA LEU A 169 -3.87 11.28 4.56
C LEU A 169 -5.39 11.33 4.73
N THR A 170 -5.90 11.28 5.96
CA THR A 170 -7.33 11.42 6.23
C THR A 170 -7.85 12.78 5.77
N SER A 171 -7.08 13.86 5.98
CA SER A 171 -7.45 15.21 5.52
C SER A 171 -7.54 15.34 4.00
N LEU A 172 -6.84 14.47 3.25
CA LEU A 172 -6.92 14.39 1.79
C LEU A 172 -8.09 13.52 1.29
N GLY A 173 -8.82 12.87 2.20
CA GLY A 173 -9.99 12.04 1.86
C GLY A 173 -9.71 10.54 1.85
N HIS A 174 -8.56 10.08 2.37
CA HIS A 174 -8.33 8.65 2.54
C HIS A 174 -9.31 8.08 3.59
N ALA A 175 -10.00 7.00 3.25
CA ALA A 175 -10.89 6.29 4.17
C ALA A 175 -10.07 5.38 5.12
N ILE A 176 -9.29 6.00 6.01
CA ILE A 176 -8.50 5.29 7.02
C ILE A 176 -9.37 5.10 8.26
N GLU A 177 -9.49 3.85 8.72
CA GLU A 177 -10.17 3.57 9.98
C GLU A 177 -9.42 4.27 11.13
N SER A 178 -10.17 4.84 12.08
CA SER A 178 -9.58 5.50 13.24
C SER A 178 -8.62 4.54 13.96
N PRO A 179 -7.49 5.02 14.51
CA PRO A 179 -6.59 4.17 15.26
C PRO A 179 -7.37 3.49 16.37
N ARG A 180 -7.12 2.19 16.62
CA ARG A 180 -7.59 1.57 17.85
C ARG A 180 -6.92 2.33 18.99
N LEU A 181 -7.70 3.16 19.68
CA LEU A 181 -7.35 3.69 20.99
C LEU A 181 -7.09 2.48 21.89
N SER A 182 -5.81 2.17 22.10
CA SER A 182 -5.36 1.26 23.16
C SER A 182 -5.19 2.04 24.44
#